data_AF-A0A8T1HRN2-F1
#
_entry.id   AF-A0A8T1HRN2-F1
#
_cell.length_a   1.000
_cell.length_b   1.000
_cell.length_c   1.000
_cell.angle_alpha   90.00
_cell.angle_beta   90.00
_cell.angle_gamma   90.00
#
_symmetry.space_group_name_H-M   'P 1'
#
loop_
_entity.id
_entity.type
_entity.pdbx_description
1 polymer ?
#
loop_
_entity_poly.entity_id
_entity_poly.type
_entity_poly.pdbx_seq_one_letter_code
_entity_poly.pdbx_strand_id
1 'polypeptide(L)'
;MDLWTFDIGRYPSEGVKPEVSEEGRQKPVEFGIDPIYNILQEGIPSAFFSNFHEGIGAYFAGKWDVARSKLSAANQIWEDGPTKVVLKVMETEGRTQEGEFMAPTWWKGYRQLTEK
;
A
#
# COMPACT_ATOMS: atom_id res chain seq x y z
N MET A 1 -3.42 -10.85 6.99
CA MET A 1 -2.08 -10.69 6.38
C MET A 1 -2.08 -9.30 5.86
N ASP A 2 -1.24 -8.45 6.45
CA ASP A 2 -1.35 -7.01 6.25
C ASP A 2 -0.21 -6.58 5.34
N LEU A 3 -0.54 -5.93 4.22
CA LEU A 3 0.46 -5.28 3.38
C LEU A 3 0.84 -3.98 4.08
N TRP A 4 2.02 -3.96 4.70
CA TRP A 4 2.57 -2.76 5.31
C TRP A 4 3.47 -2.05 4.31
N THR A 5 2.97 -0.95 3.77
CA THR A 5 3.71 -0.05 2.89
C THR A 5 3.59 1.37 3.41
N PHE A 6 4.67 2.13 3.30
CA PHE A 6 4.75 3.49 3.79
C PHE A 6 5.43 4.35 2.74
N ASP A 7 4.66 5.21 2.08
CA ASP A 7 5.19 6.17 1.10
C ASP A 7 5.73 7.41 1.80
N ILE A 8 6.84 7.93 1.29
CA ILE A 8 7.49 9.16 1.77
C ILE A 8 7.36 10.22 0.68
N GLY A 9 6.59 11.27 0.95
CA GLY A 9 6.47 12.46 0.09
C GLY A 9 7.55 13.49 0.38
N ARG A 10 8.02 13.57 1.62
CA ARG A 10 9.05 14.51 2.06
C ARG A 10 10.22 13.78 2.72
N TYR A 11 11.37 13.78 2.05
CA TYR A 11 12.61 13.19 2.56
C TYR A 11 13.36 14.18 3.46
N PRO A 12 13.59 13.88 4.75
CA PRO A 12 14.41 14.71 5.62
C PRO A 12 15.87 14.64 5.20
N SER A 13 16.58 15.76 5.14
CA SER A 13 17.99 15.82 4.75
C SER A 13 18.92 15.05 5.70
N GLU A 14 18.57 14.98 6.98
CA GLU A 14 19.38 14.29 8.01
C GLU A 14 18.90 12.86 8.31
N GLY A 15 17.85 12.39 7.62
CA GLY A 15 17.15 11.16 7.97
C GLY A 15 16.39 11.25 9.30
N VAL A 16 15.78 10.13 9.71
CA VAL A 16 15.09 10.00 11.01
C VAL A 16 15.97 9.18 11.94
N LYS A 17 16.31 9.75 13.11
CA LYS A 17 17.16 9.05 14.09
C LYS A 17 16.30 8.04 14.86
N PRO A 18 16.72 6.76 14.96
CA PRO A 18 15.98 5.77 15.72
C PRO A 18 16.08 6.06 17.22
N GLU A 19 14.98 5.82 17.95
CA GLU A 19 15.03 5.78 19.41
C GLU A 19 15.67 4.47 19.87
N VAL A 20 16.61 4.56 20.82
CA VAL A 20 17.31 3.42 21.41
C VAL A 20 16.95 3.34 22.89
N SER A 21 16.62 2.13 23.36
CA SER A 21 16.35 1.85 24.78
C SER A 21 17.62 1.96 25.62
N GLU A 22 17.45 1.99 26.95
CA GLU A 22 18.58 2.00 27.88
C GLU A 22 19.48 0.75 27.73
N GLU A 23 18.94 -0.38 27.24
CA GLU A 23 19.72 -1.58 26.94
C GLU A 23 20.40 -1.56 25.55
N GLY A 24 20.37 -0.42 24.84
CA GLY A 24 21.01 -0.27 23.53
C GLY A 24 20.23 -0.88 22.36
N ARG A 25 18.94 -1.18 22.53
CA ARG A 25 18.10 -1.76 21.46
C ARG A 25 17.23 -0.70 20.81
N GLN A 26 17.10 -0.72 19.48
CA GLN A 26 16.15 0.17 18.79
C GLN A 26 14.71 -0.14 19.23
N LYS A 27 13.98 0.88 19.65
CA LYS A 27 12.56 0.76 20.00
C LYS A 27 11.70 0.53 18.75
N PRO A 28 10.56 -0.18 18.89
CA PRO A 28 9.56 -0.24 17.85
C PRO A 28 9.08 1.16 17.45
N VAL A 29 8.76 1.31 16.17
CA VAL A 29 8.20 2.53 15.61
C VAL A 29 6.69 2.55 15.83
N GLU A 30 6.17 3.66 16.35
CA GLU A 30 4.74 3.89 16.55
C GLU A 30 4.19 4.84 15.47
N PHE A 31 3.86 4.29 14.29
CA PHE A 31 3.42 5.06 13.12
C PHE A 31 2.20 5.97 13.34
N GLY A 32 1.31 5.62 14.29
CA GLY A 32 0.10 6.38 14.59
C GLY A 32 0.27 7.49 15.62
N ILE A 33 1.42 7.55 16.29
CA ILE A 33 1.65 8.45 17.44
C ILE A 33 2.80 9.41 17.14
N ASP A 34 3.87 8.91 16.54
CA ASP A 34 5.06 9.72 16.29
C ASP A 34 4.80 10.70 15.12
N PRO A 35 4.87 12.03 15.39
CA PRO A 35 4.55 13.05 14.39
C PRO A 35 5.49 13.02 13.17
N ILE A 36 6.68 12.39 13.27
CA ILE A 36 7.59 12.30 12.12
C ILE A 36 6.95 11.58 10.93
N TYR A 37 6.08 10.59 11.17
CA TYR A 37 5.46 9.82 10.08
C TYR A 37 4.43 10.65 9.31
N ASN A 38 3.72 11.56 9.98
CA ASN A 38 2.87 12.54 9.30
C ASN A 38 3.71 13.50 8.45
N ILE A 39 4.86 13.94 8.97
CA ILE A 39 5.79 14.83 8.25
C ILE A 39 6.37 14.12 7.02
N LEU A 40 6.73 12.85 7.13
CA LEU A 40 7.25 12.07 6.01
C LEU A 40 6.23 11.92 4.87
N GLN A 41 4.94 11.94 5.17
CA GLN A 41 3.85 11.87 4.20
C GLN A 41 3.40 13.25 3.67
N GLU A 42 4.02 14.35 4.13
CA GLU A 42 3.74 15.68 3.58
C GLU A 42 3.95 15.71 2.07
N GLY A 43 3.02 16.37 1.36
CA GLY A 43 3.03 16.45 -0.10
C GLY A 43 2.28 15.32 -0.80
N ILE A 44 1.95 14.22 -0.10
CA ILE A 44 1.07 13.18 -0.66
C ILE A 44 -0.39 13.62 -0.51
N PRO A 45 -1.20 13.66 -1.59
CA PRO A 45 -2.58 14.09 -1.51
C PRO A 45 -3.44 13.15 -0.65
N SER A 46 -4.30 13.69 0.23
CA SER A 46 -5.22 12.86 1.05
C SER A 46 -6.16 11.97 0.22
N ALA A 47 -6.54 12.43 -0.97
CA ALA A 47 -7.34 11.67 -1.92
C ALA A 47 -6.63 10.42 -2.46
N PHE A 48 -5.28 10.40 -2.49
CA PHE A 48 -4.53 9.17 -2.75
C PHE A 48 -4.81 8.14 -1.67
N PHE A 49 -4.61 8.51 -0.39
CA PHE A 49 -4.81 7.59 0.74
C PHE A 49 -6.24 7.05 0.81
N SER A 50 -7.26 7.88 0.55
CA SER A 50 -8.65 7.40 0.53
C SER A 50 -8.84 6.29 -0.51
N ASN A 51 -8.42 6.54 -1.76
CA ASN A 51 -8.54 5.56 -2.84
C ASN A 51 -7.65 4.33 -2.60
N PHE A 52 -6.44 4.53 -2.09
CA PHE A 52 -5.51 3.45 -1.78
C PHE A 52 -6.10 2.50 -0.72
N HIS A 53 -6.53 3.02 0.44
CA HIS A 53 -7.07 2.19 1.52
C HIS A 53 -8.35 1.46 1.09
N GLU A 54 -9.26 2.14 0.39
CA GLU A 54 -10.47 1.50 -0.15
C GLU A 54 -10.12 0.41 -1.16
N GLY A 55 -9.16 0.67 -2.06
CA GLY A 55 -8.72 -0.27 -3.09
C GLY A 55 -8.04 -1.51 -2.51
N ILE A 56 -7.14 -1.34 -1.54
CA ILE A 56 -6.49 -2.44 -0.83
C ILE A 56 -7.51 -3.26 -0.03
N GLY A 57 -8.46 -2.60 0.66
CA GLY A 57 -9.54 -3.28 1.36
C GLY A 57 -10.40 -4.14 0.42
N ALA A 58 -10.77 -3.59 -0.74
CA ALA A 58 -11.50 -4.33 -1.77
C ALA A 58 -10.69 -5.49 -2.36
N TYR A 59 -9.38 -5.31 -2.57
CA TYR A 59 -8.48 -6.34 -3.09
C TYR A 59 -8.44 -7.56 -2.16
N PHE A 60 -8.26 -7.34 -0.86
CA PHE A 60 -8.29 -8.41 0.14
C PHE A 60 -9.67 -9.05 0.27
N ALA A 61 -10.75 -8.28 0.14
CA ALA A 61 -12.12 -8.79 0.15
C ALA A 61 -12.51 -9.56 -1.13
N GLY A 62 -11.63 -9.65 -2.13
CA GLY A 62 -11.89 -10.33 -3.41
C GLY A 62 -12.76 -9.52 -4.39
N LYS A 63 -13.03 -8.24 -4.09
CA LYS A 63 -13.79 -7.31 -4.95
C LYS A 63 -12.85 -6.62 -5.93
N TRP A 64 -12.29 -7.40 -6.87
CA TRP A 64 -11.19 -6.95 -7.72
C TRP A 64 -11.61 -5.90 -8.77
N ASP A 65 -12.88 -5.85 -9.15
CA ASP A 65 -13.48 -4.76 -9.93
C ASP A 65 -13.36 -3.40 -9.20
N VAL A 66 -13.81 -3.35 -7.94
CA VAL A 66 -13.75 -2.16 -7.09
C VAL A 66 -12.31 -1.79 -6.80
N ALA A 67 -11.49 -2.79 -6.44
CA ALA A 67 -10.07 -2.59 -6.17
C ALA A 67 -9.36 -1.98 -7.37
N ARG A 68 -9.65 -2.45 -8.59
CA ARG A 68 -8.99 -1.97 -9.80
C ARG A 68 -9.33 -0.51 -10.02
N SER A 69 -10.60 -0.14 -9.91
CA SER A 69 -11.04 1.25 -10.07
C SER A 69 -10.35 2.18 -9.07
N LYS A 70 -10.38 1.82 -7.79
CA LYS A 70 -9.80 2.62 -6.69
C LYS A 70 -8.28 2.75 -6.78
N LEU A 71 -7.58 1.64 -7.02
CA LEU A 71 -6.12 1.64 -7.15
C LEU A 71 -5.66 2.37 -8.42
N SER A 72 -6.44 2.34 -9.51
CA SER A 72 -6.17 3.17 -10.69
C SER A 72 -6.24 4.65 -10.36
N ALA A 73 -7.31 5.06 -9.66
CA ALA A 73 -7.51 6.45 -9.26
C ALA A 73 -6.41 6.92 -8.29
N ALA A 74 -6.00 6.07 -7.33
CA ALA A 74 -4.86 6.35 -6.46
C ALA A 74 -3.58 6.56 -7.28
N ASN A 75 -3.25 5.64 -8.18
CA ASN A 75 -2.03 5.71 -9.00
C ASN A 75 -2.01 6.88 -9.99
N GLN A 76 -3.17 7.44 -10.35
CA GLN A 76 -3.26 8.67 -11.14
C GLN A 76 -2.95 9.93 -10.31
N ILE A 77 -3.23 9.90 -9.01
CA ILE A 77 -2.98 11.01 -8.08
C ILE A 77 -1.53 11.02 -7.62
N TRP A 78 -1.02 9.84 -7.25
CA TRP A 78 0.33 9.65 -6.76
C TRP A 78 0.84 8.29 -7.23
N GLU A 79 1.95 8.30 -7.96
CA GLU A 79 2.51 7.10 -8.56
C GLU A 79 3.44 6.40 -7.56
N ASP A 80 2.92 5.42 -6.82
CA ASP A 80 3.69 4.63 -5.85
C ASP A 80 3.99 3.20 -6.33
N GLY A 81 5.06 2.63 -5.79
CA GLY A 81 5.45 1.25 -6.06
C GLY A 81 4.40 0.22 -5.62
N PRO A 82 3.89 0.29 -4.37
CA PRO A 82 2.87 -0.63 -3.87
C PRO A 82 1.62 -0.75 -4.75
N THR A 83 1.00 0.36 -5.13
CA THR A 83 -0.21 0.34 -5.97
C THR A 83 0.06 -0.34 -7.31
N LYS A 84 1.19 -0.04 -7.96
CA LYS A 84 1.58 -0.70 -9.23
C LYS A 84 1.74 -2.20 -9.09
N VAL A 85 2.32 -2.68 -7.99
CA VAL A 85 2.48 -4.11 -7.75
C VAL A 85 1.12 -4.77 -7.68
N VAL A 86 0.18 -4.22 -6.91
CA VAL A 86 -1.17 -4.79 -6.79
C VAL A 86 -1.89 -4.76 -8.13
N LEU A 87 -1.85 -3.63 -8.85
CA LEU A 87 -2.44 -3.50 -10.18
C LEU A 87 -1.89 -4.54 -11.18
N LYS A 88 -0.57 -4.79 -11.15
CA LYS A 88 0.06 -5.81 -12.01
C LYS A 88 -0.42 -7.21 -11.68
N VAL A 89 -0.61 -7.54 -10.39
CA VAL A 89 -1.18 -8.83 -9.98
C VAL A 89 -2.60 -8.99 -10.52
N MET A 90 -3.41 -7.96 -10.37
CA MET A 90 -4.78 -7.97 -10.86
C MET A 90 -4.85 -8.14 -12.37
N GLU A 91 -3.96 -7.48 -13.11
CA GLU A 91 -3.84 -7.62 -14.57
C GLU A 91 -3.44 -9.05 -14.99
N THR A 92 -2.53 -9.67 -14.25
CA THR A 92 -1.98 -10.99 -14.59
C THR A 92 -2.94 -12.12 -14.24
N GLU A 93 -3.62 -12.01 -13.09
CA GLU A 93 -4.37 -13.12 -12.50
C GLU A 93 -5.89 -12.95 -12.59
N GLY A 94 -6.38 -11.71 -12.66
CA GLY A 94 -7.80 -11.41 -12.44
C GLY A 94 -8.56 -10.94 -13.67
N ARG A 95 -7.88 -10.74 -14.81
CA ARG A 95 -8.52 -10.26 -16.03
C ARG A 95 -9.30 -11.39 -16.71
N THR A 96 -10.59 -11.18 -16.90
CA THR A 96 -11.46 -12.12 -17.62
C THR A 96 -11.35 -11.94 -19.14
N GLN A 97 -11.94 -12.85 -19.92
CA GLN A 97 -11.96 -12.75 -21.39
C GLN A 97 -12.76 -11.52 -21.86
N GLU A 98 -13.75 -11.12 -21.08
CA GLU A 98 -14.61 -9.95 -21.28
C GLU A 98 -13.93 -8.64 -20.84
N GLY A 99 -12.75 -8.72 -20.23
CA GLY A 99 -11.99 -7.56 -19.75
C GLY A 99 -12.40 -7.07 -18.36
N GLU A 100 -13.23 -7.83 -17.65
CA GLU A 100 -13.57 -7.55 -16.24
C GLU A 100 -12.44 -8.01 -15.30
N PHE A 101 -12.50 -7.56 -14.05
CA PHE A 101 -11.54 -7.94 -13.02
C PHE A 101 -12.23 -8.72 -11.92
N MET A 102 -11.89 -10.00 -11.80
CA MET A 102 -12.42 -10.89 -10.78
C MET A 102 -11.28 -11.52 -9.98
N ALA A 103 -11.48 -11.68 -8.67
CA ALA A 103 -10.55 -12.44 -7.86
C ALA A 103 -10.55 -13.91 -8.33
N PRO A 104 -9.37 -14.52 -8.53
CA PRO A 104 -9.26 -15.93 -8.85
C PRO A 104 -9.92 -16.80 -7.79
N THR A 105 -10.34 -18.01 -8.16
CA THR A 105 -10.96 -18.97 -7.22
C THR A 105 -10.01 -19.41 -6.09
N TRP A 106 -8.71 -19.29 -6.30
CA TRP A 106 -7.68 -19.57 -5.28
C TRP A 106 -7.42 -18.40 -4.33
N TRP A 107 -7.99 -17.21 -4.60
CA TRP A 107 -7.75 -16.00 -3.80
C TRP A 107 -8.36 -16.12 -2.41
N LYS A 108 -7.51 -16.18 -1.39
CA LYS A 108 -7.92 -16.30 0.02
C LYS A 108 -7.79 -14.98 0.80
N GLY A 109 -7.73 -13.85 0.10
CA GLY A 109 -7.47 -12.55 0.71
C GLY A 109 -6.00 -12.34 1.10
N TYR A 110 -5.08 -13.12 0.53
CA TYR A 110 -3.65 -12.88 0.65
C TYR A 110 -2.88 -13.54 -0.50
N ARG A 111 -1.68 -13.00 -0.79
CA ARG A 111 -0.72 -13.61 -1.71
C ARG A 111 0.58 -13.85 -0.96
N GLN A 112 1.12 -15.06 -1.08
CA GLN A 112 2.47 -15.33 -0.62
C GLN A 112 3.46 -14.61 -1.53
N LEU A 113 4.41 -13.88 -0.95
CA LEU A 113 5.52 -13.32 -1.71
C LEU A 113 6.35 -14.49 -2.24
N THR A 114 6.28 -14.73 -3.54
CA THR A 114 7.22 -15.59 -4.27
C THR A 114 8.50 -14.79 -4.47
N GLU A 115 9.67 -15.43 -4.38
CA GLU A 115 11.01 -14.82 -4.25
C GLU A 115 11.30 -13.64 -5.20
N LYS A 116 12.20 -12.75 -4.74
CA LYS A 116 12.64 -11.53 -5.44
C LYS A 116 13.57 -11.82 -6.62
#